data_AF-A0A3D2SQJ6-F1
#
_entry.id   AF-A0A3D2SQJ6-F1
#
_cell.length_a   1.000
_cell.length_b   1.000
_cell.length_c   1.000
_cell.angle_alpha   90.00
_cell.angle_beta   90.00
_cell.angle_gamma   90.00
#
_symmetry.space_group_name_H-M   'P 1'
#
loop_
_entity.id
_entity.type
_entity.pdbx_description
1 polymer ?
#
loop_
_entity_poly.entity_id
_entity_poly.type
_entity_poly.pdbx_seq_one_letter_code
_entity_poly.pdbx_strand_id
1 'polypeptide(L)'
;DAVYAIYDYDIFPNGANYPVGTQASPLIATRTLAVASDVASTSKLKLITATTSASNNTGAIVNKTSGWGGWYYKLTTKFNGNTENESVIKGLSPLIAMGGALYVTMFDSADNGTSSSCGAGVKGNSYTKRMCLPTGVCSLDADYTYNLGSGIVA
;
A
#
# COMPACT_ATOMS: atom_id res chain seq x y z
N ASP A 1 -4.15 -1.26 15.32
CA ASP A 1 -3.76 -0.08 14.52
C ASP A 1 -2.93 -0.58 13.36
N ALA A 2 -3.35 -0.32 12.11
CA ALA A 2 -2.78 -0.96 10.93
C ALA A 2 -1.85 -0.02 10.17
N VAL A 3 -0.91 -0.60 9.41
CA VAL A 3 -0.10 0.19 8.47
C VAL A 3 -0.87 0.35 7.16
N TYR A 4 -0.93 1.60 6.70
CA TYR A 4 -1.56 1.95 5.44
C TYR A 4 -0.54 2.57 4.51
N ALA A 5 -0.49 2.08 3.27
CA ALA A 5 0.21 2.77 2.20
C ALA A 5 -0.77 3.69 1.50
N ILE A 6 -0.61 4.99 1.64
CA ILE A 6 -1.43 6.00 0.97
C ILE A 6 -0.67 6.51 -0.25
N TYR A 7 -1.37 6.62 -1.37
CA TYR A 7 -0.83 7.19 -2.60
C TYR A 7 -1.95 7.89 -3.35
N ASP A 8 -1.58 8.90 -4.11
CA ASP A 8 -2.51 9.70 -4.87
C ASP A 8 -1.93 10.02 -6.24
N TYR A 9 -2.27 11.18 -6.78
CA TYR A 9 -1.88 11.61 -8.11
C TYR A 9 -0.37 11.90 -8.24
N ASP A 10 0.39 11.96 -7.14
CA ASP A 10 1.85 12.13 -7.16
C ASP A 10 2.59 10.95 -7.82
N ILE A 11 1.93 9.80 -7.99
CA ILE A 11 2.48 8.68 -8.76
C ILE A 11 2.68 9.00 -10.25
N PHE A 12 2.06 10.08 -10.75
CA PHE A 12 2.16 10.49 -12.14
C PHE A 12 3.25 11.55 -12.32
N PRO A 13 4.29 11.29 -13.12
CA PRO A 13 5.52 12.10 -13.14
C PRO A 13 5.36 13.52 -13.68
N ASN A 14 4.25 13.81 -14.38
CA ASN A 14 4.02 15.08 -15.05
C ASN A 14 2.93 15.95 -14.39
N GLY A 15 2.35 15.51 -13.27
CA GLY A 15 1.29 16.23 -12.56
C GLY A 15 -0.01 16.44 -13.35
N ALA A 16 -0.12 15.94 -14.59
CA ALA A 16 -1.28 16.18 -15.46
C ALA A 16 -2.59 15.61 -14.92
N ASN A 17 -2.46 14.61 -14.04
CA ASN A 17 -3.58 13.94 -13.40
C ASN A 17 -3.96 14.55 -12.05
N TYR A 18 -3.18 15.50 -11.51
CA TYR A 18 -3.45 16.09 -10.21
C TYR A 18 -4.85 16.74 -10.20
N PRO A 19 -5.65 16.58 -9.12
CA PRO A 19 -6.98 17.16 -9.06
C PRO A 19 -6.92 18.67 -9.29
N VAL A 20 -7.93 19.22 -9.96
CA VAL A 20 -8.07 20.66 -10.14
C VAL A 20 -9.05 21.19 -9.11
N GLY A 21 -8.59 22.12 -8.27
CA GLY A 21 -9.44 22.78 -7.29
C GLY A 21 -10.41 23.71 -7.98
N THR A 22 -11.66 23.71 -7.52
CA THR A 22 -12.62 24.75 -7.86
C THR A 22 -12.97 25.53 -6.59
N GLN A 23 -13.58 26.71 -6.72
CA GLN A 23 -14.08 27.46 -5.57
C GLN A 23 -15.06 26.65 -4.70
N ALA A 24 -15.79 25.69 -5.31
CA ALA A 24 -16.72 24.79 -4.62
C ALA A 24 -16.04 23.52 -4.05
N SER A 25 -14.80 23.22 -4.45
CA SER A 25 -14.04 22.04 -4.03
C SER A 25 -12.54 22.35 -4.04
N PRO A 26 -12.02 23.02 -3.00
CA PRO A 26 -10.61 23.39 -2.92
C PRO A 26 -9.71 22.17 -2.71
N LEU A 27 -8.49 22.20 -3.26
CA LEU A 27 -7.54 21.08 -3.25
C LEU A 27 -7.00 20.70 -1.86
N ILE A 28 -7.18 21.57 -0.87
CA ILE A 28 -6.64 21.41 0.50
C ILE A 28 -7.68 20.74 1.42
N ALA A 29 -8.81 20.26 0.88
CA ALA A 29 -9.79 19.56 1.70
C ALA A 29 -9.23 18.22 2.22
N THR A 30 -9.34 17.99 3.53
CA THR A 30 -9.01 16.70 4.15
C THR A 30 -9.74 15.57 3.45
N ARG A 31 -9.01 14.58 2.93
CA ARG A 31 -9.60 13.40 2.30
C ARG A 31 -10.07 12.42 3.36
N THR A 32 -11.24 11.83 3.18
CA THR A 32 -11.79 10.80 4.08
C THR A 32 -11.76 9.43 3.41
N LEU A 33 -11.75 8.35 4.20
CA LEU A 33 -11.85 7.01 3.63
C LEU A 33 -13.22 6.81 2.97
N ALA A 34 -13.22 6.19 1.79
CA ALA A 34 -14.43 5.80 1.10
C ALA A 34 -15.05 4.58 1.78
N VAL A 35 -16.36 4.59 1.98
CA VAL A 35 -17.11 3.38 2.35
C VAL A 35 -17.58 2.63 1.10
N ALA A 36 -18.05 1.39 1.26
CA ALA A 36 -18.42 0.54 0.12
C ALA A 36 -19.51 1.14 -0.79
N SER A 37 -20.42 1.95 -0.23
CA SER A 37 -21.51 2.64 -0.95
C SER A 37 -21.13 4.00 -1.53
N ASP A 38 -19.93 4.50 -1.26
CA ASP A 38 -19.51 5.82 -1.75
C ASP A 38 -19.33 5.79 -3.28
N VAL A 39 -19.71 6.89 -3.91
CA VAL A 39 -19.39 7.18 -5.32
C VAL A 39 -18.04 7.89 -5.39
N ALA A 40 -17.33 7.76 -6.52
CA ALA A 40 -16.04 8.40 -6.72
C ALA A 40 -16.11 9.92 -6.50
N SER A 41 -15.19 10.42 -5.68
CA SER A 41 -15.03 11.84 -5.36
C SER A 41 -13.58 12.14 -5.02
N THR A 42 -13.10 13.32 -5.41
CA THR A 42 -11.74 13.80 -5.15
C THR A 42 -11.46 14.04 -3.66
N SER A 43 -12.50 14.04 -2.81
CA SER A 43 -12.40 14.10 -1.35
C SER A 43 -12.36 12.73 -0.65
N LYS A 44 -12.36 11.63 -1.42
CA LYS A 44 -12.45 10.27 -0.90
C LYS A 44 -11.25 9.40 -1.31
N LEU A 45 -10.66 8.70 -0.35
CA LEU A 45 -9.61 7.70 -0.57
C LEU A 45 -10.22 6.30 -0.72
N LYS A 46 -9.93 5.60 -1.81
CA LYS A 46 -10.49 4.26 -2.07
C LYS A 46 -9.55 3.15 -1.60
N LEU A 47 -10.09 2.21 -0.81
CA LEU A 47 -9.37 1.01 -0.41
C LEU A 47 -9.09 0.14 -1.64
N ILE A 48 -7.84 -0.32 -1.77
CA ILE A 48 -7.48 -1.38 -2.70
C ILE A 48 -7.42 -2.71 -1.98
N THR A 49 -8.24 -3.65 -2.45
CA THR A 49 -8.38 -4.99 -1.87
C THR A 49 -7.74 -6.10 -2.71
N ALA A 50 -7.32 -5.82 -3.95
CA ALA A 50 -6.70 -6.78 -4.85
C ALA A 50 -5.24 -6.43 -5.12
N THR A 51 -4.34 -7.39 -4.95
CA THR A 51 -2.89 -7.29 -5.26
C THR A 51 -2.50 -7.98 -6.58
N THR A 52 -3.42 -8.71 -7.21
CA THR A 52 -3.22 -9.42 -8.49
C THR A 52 -4.28 -9.03 -9.52
N SER A 53 -3.83 -8.77 -10.75
CA SER A 53 -4.71 -8.46 -11.88
C SER A 53 -5.27 -9.76 -12.45
N ALA A 54 -6.57 -9.96 -12.37
CA ALA A 54 -7.28 -10.97 -13.14
C ALA A 54 -8.18 -10.24 -14.15
N SER A 55 -7.62 -9.83 -15.30
CA SER A 55 -8.29 -9.41 -16.56
C SER A 55 -9.43 -8.35 -16.52
N ASN A 56 -9.84 -7.92 -15.32
CA ASN A 56 -10.90 -7.00 -14.96
C ASN A 56 -10.34 -6.07 -13.89
N ASN A 57 -9.19 -5.47 -14.20
CA ASN A 57 -8.49 -4.55 -13.32
C ASN A 57 -9.49 -3.50 -12.83
N THR A 58 -9.96 -3.60 -11.58
CA THR A 58 -10.71 -2.54 -10.89
C THR A 58 -9.74 -1.44 -10.45
N GLY A 59 -8.68 -1.26 -11.24
CA GLY A 59 -7.77 -0.15 -11.21
C GLY A 59 -8.58 1.11 -11.12
N ALA A 60 -8.38 1.84 -10.04
CA ALA A 60 -9.31 2.88 -9.72
C ALA A 60 -9.26 3.99 -10.76
N ILE A 61 -10.44 4.50 -11.12
CA ILE A 61 -10.60 5.47 -12.19
C ILE A 61 -9.81 6.73 -11.84
N VAL A 62 -8.79 7.02 -12.66
CA VAL A 62 -8.01 8.25 -12.60
C VAL A 62 -8.79 9.33 -13.31
N ASN A 63 -9.38 10.24 -12.54
CA ASN A 63 -10.09 11.39 -13.09
C ASN A 63 -9.97 12.56 -12.12
N LYS A 64 -9.28 13.62 -12.57
CA LYS A 64 -8.97 14.81 -11.77
C LYS A 64 -10.19 15.63 -11.32
N THR A 65 -11.38 15.34 -11.86
CA THR A 65 -12.63 16.06 -11.59
C THR A 65 -13.67 15.20 -10.88
N SER A 66 -13.82 13.93 -11.27
CA SER A 66 -14.85 13.03 -10.75
C SER A 66 -14.32 11.66 -10.29
N GLY A 67 -13.01 11.48 -10.26
CA GLY A 67 -12.35 10.27 -9.78
C GLY A 67 -12.14 10.29 -8.28
N TRP A 68 -11.57 9.21 -7.75
CA TRP A 68 -11.18 9.15 -6.34
C TRP A 68 -10.07 10.16 -6.04
N GLY A 69 -10.03 10.69 -4.82
CA GLY A 69 -9.00 11.61 -4.35
C GLY A 69 -7.63 10.95 -4.17
N GLY A 70 -7.59 9.63 -4.19
CA GLY A 70 -6.41 8.82 -4.00
C GLY A 70 -6.82 7.44 -3.50
N TRP A 71 -5.84 6.66 -3.09
CA TRP A 71 -6.01 5.25 -2.79
C TRP A 71 -5.15 4.84 -1.62
N TYR A 72 -5.50 3.71 -1.05
CA TYR A 72 -4.68 3.14 0.00
C TYR A 72 -4.71 1.61 0.01
N TYR A 73 -3.58 1.02 0.38
CA TYR A 73 -3.48 -0.38 0.75
C TYR A 73 -3.50 -0.53 2.26
N LYS A 74 -4.24 -1.52 2.74
CA LYS A 74 -4.14 -1.99 4.12
C LYS A 74 -3.12 -3.12 4.17
N LEU A 75 -2.00 -2.90 4.85
CA LEU A 75 -0.88 -3.85 4.91
C LEU A 75 -0.99 -4.74 6.16
N THR A 76 -1.68 -5.87 6.02
CA THR A 76 -1.91 -6.82 7.14
C THR A 76 -1.39 -8.22 6.87
N THR A 77 -0.73 -8.45 5.72
CA THR A 77 -0.26 -9.77 5.30
C THR A 77 1.17 -10.02 5.77
N LYS A 78 1.39 -11.10 6.51
CA LYS A 78 2.70 -11.66 6.85
C LYS A 78 3.46 -12.15 5.61
N PHE A 79 4.76 -12.42 5.79
CA PHE A 79 5.61 -13.07 4.80
C PHE A 79 5.01 -14.38 4.24
N ASN A 80 4.39 -15.20 5.10
CA ASN A 80 3.79 -16.48 4.72
C ASN A 80 2.39 -16.35 4.06
N GLY A 81 1.94 -15.13 3.75
CA GLY A 81 0.64 -14.86 3.14
C GLY A 81 -0.54 -14.81 4.12
N ASN A 82 -0.34 -15.16 5.39
CA ASN A 82 -1.40 -15.09 6.39
C ASN A 82 -1.71 -13.64 6.78
N THR A 83 -2.98 -13.35 7.09
CA THR A 83 -3.38 -12.06 7.63
C THR A 83 -3.20 -12.05 9.14
N GLU A 84 -2.63 -10.98 9.68
CA GLU A 84 -2.46 -10.80 11.11
C GLU A 84 -3.22 -9.61 11.65
N ASN A 85 -3.28 -9.57 12.98
CA ASN A 85 -3.73 -8.40 13.69
C ASN A 85 -2.87 -7.19 13.30
N GLU A 86 -3.58 -6.10 13.08
CA GLU A 86 -3.07 -4.85 12.52
C GLU A 86 -1.82 -4.31 13.22
N SER A 87 -1.69 -4.53 14.54
CA SER A 87 -0.59 -4.01 15.36
C SER A 87 0.71 -4.80 15.27
N VAL A 88 0.73 -5.94 14.58
CA VAL A 88 1.89 -6.84 14.51
C VAL A 88 2.86 -6.44 13.40
N ILE A 89 2.32 -5.94 12.29
CA ILE A 89 3.07 -5.54 11.09
C ILE A 89 3.37 -4.04 11.15
N LYS A 90 4.63 -3.65 10.95
CA LYS A 90 5.08 -2.25 10.91
C LYS A 90 5.75 -1.94 9.58
N GLY A 91 5.49 -0.78 8.99
CA GLY A 91 6.23 -0.29 7.83
C GLY A 91 7.57 0.30 8.28
N LEU A 92 8.66 -0.10 7.62
CA LEU A 92 10.02 0.33 7.98
C LEU A 92 10.62 1.35 7.01
N SER A 93 10.43 1.12 5.71
CA SER A 93 10.99 1.97 4.66
C SER A 93 9.92 2.90 4.08
N PRO A 94 10.31 4.04 3.49
CA PRO A 94 9.41 4.78 2.61
C PRO A 94 8.91 3.87 1.48
N LEU A 95 7.69 4.16 1.04
CA LEU A 95 7.03 3.48 -0.06
C LEU A 95 7.69 3.90 -1.37
N ILE A 96 8.03 2.94 -2.24
CA ILE A 96 8.65 3.25 -3.54
C ILE A 96 7.73 2.77 -4.66
N ALA A 97 7.28 3.69 -5.50
CA ALA A 97 6.48 3.40 -6.69
C ALA A 97 7.39 3.42 -7.94
N MET A 98 7.58 2.27 -8.59
CA MET A 98 8.41 2.14 -9.79
C MET A 98 7.85 1.10 -10.76
N GLY A 99 7.82 1.43 -12.05
CA GLY A 99 7.43 0.49 -13.10
C GLY A 99 6.03 -0.11 -12.94
N GLY A 100 5.07 0.64 -12.36
CA GLY A 100 3.71 0.15 -12.11
C GLY A 100 3.55 -0.73 -10.86
N ALA A 101 4.62 -0.91 -10.09
CA ALA A 101 4.60 -1.64 -8.83
C ALA A 101 4.94 -0.74 -7.64
N LEU A 102 4.37 -1.09 -6.48
CA LEU A 102 4.63 -0.49 -5.19
C LEU A 102 5.48 -1.44 -4.36
N TYR A 103 6.60 -0.95 -3.85
CA TYR A 103 7.53 -1.69 -2.99
C TYR A 103 7.42 -1.16 -1.56
N VAL A 104 7.24 -2.07 -0.62
CA VAL A 104 7.07 -1.73 0.80
C VAL A 104 7.84 -2.72 1.66
N THR A 105 8.76 -2.21 2.48
CA THR A 105 9.44 -3.01 3.50
C THR A 105 8.67 -2.96 4.81
N MET A 106 8.34 -4.14 5.32
CA MET A 106 7.55 -4.35 6.52
C MET A 106 8.31 -5.21 7.52
N PHE A 107 7.92 -5.12 8.78
CA PHE A 107 8.45 -5.87 9.89
C PHE A 107 7.33 -6.56 10.64
N ASP A 108 7.45 -7.87 10.80
CA ASP A 108 6.58 -8.68 11.64
C ASP A 108 7.23 -8.90 13.00
N SER A 109 6.67 -8.28 14.03
CA SER A 109 7.14 -8.40 15.42
C SER A 109 6.74 -9.70 16.13
N ALA A 110 5.76 -10.44 15.60
CA ALA A 110 5.32 -11.70 16.19
C ALA A 110 6.22 -12.88 15.78
N ASP A 111 6.92 -12.76 14.65
CA ASP A 111 7.86 -13.77 14.18
C ASP A 111 8.99 -13.99 15.21
N ASN A 112 9.47 -15.23 15.34
CA ASN A 112 10.47 -15.60 16.32
C ASN A 112 11.90 -15.16 15.94
N GLY A 113 12.12 -14.66 14.71
CA GLY A 113 13.40 -14.13 14.27
C GLY A 113 14.54 -15.13 14.50
N THR A 114 15.63 -14.71 15.14
CA THR A 114 16.71 -15.60 15.59
C THR A 114 16.71 -15.74 17.10
N SER A 115 16.59 -16.97 17.61
CA SER A 115 16.86 -17.30 19.01
C SER A 115 17.90 -18.41 19.10
N SER A 116 18.99 -18.20 19.85
CA SER A 116 19.96 -19.24 20.18
C SER A 116 19.93 -19.53 21.68
N SER A 117 20.30 -20.75 22.08
CA SER A 117 20.28 -21.19 23.49
C SER A 117 21.36 -20.52 24.36
N CYS A 118 22.28 -19.76 23.78
CA CYS A 118 23.41 -19.14 24.47
C CYS A 118 23.66 -17.67 24.07
N GLY A 119 22.70 -16.98 23.45
CA GLY A 119 22.89 -15.60 22.98
C GLY A 119 21.62 -14.79 22.87
N ALA A 120 21.73 -13.46 23.02
CA ALA A 120 20.64 -12.51 22.85
C ALA A 120 20.03 -12.68 21.45
N GLY A 121 18.77 -13.12 21.40
CA GLY A 121 18.03 -13.28 20.15
C GLY A 121 17.45 -11.97 19.64
N VAL A 122 17.16 -11.93 18.34
CA VAL A 122 16.44 -10.83 17.70
C VAL A 122 15.03 -11.32 17.40
N LYS A 123 14.03 -10.65 17.98
CA LYS A 123 12.62 -10.94 17.74
C LYS A 123 12.16 -10.26 16.46
N GLY A 124 11.30 -10.95 15.73
CA GLY A 124 10.67 -10.43 14.53
C GLY A 124 11.53 -10.57 13.27
N ASN A 125 10.88 -10.34 12.13
CA ASN A 125 11.43 -10.61 10.82
C ASN A 125 10.99 -9.53 9.83
N SER A 126 11.93 -9.04 9.01
CA SER A 126 11.66 -8.05 7.97
C SER A 126 11.41 -8.73 6.63
N TYR A 127 10.49 -8.17 5.84
CA TYR A 127 10.20 -8.64 4.49
C TYR A 127 9.79 -7.46 3.60
N THR A 128 10.08 -7.54 2.31
CA THR A 128 9.58 -6.58 1.32
C THR A 128 8.41 -7.19 0.57
N LYS A 129 7.39 -6.39 0.29
CA LYS A 129 6.26 -6.76 -0.56
C LYS A 129 6.22 -5.85 -1.78
N ARG A 130 6.20 -6.48 -2.95
CA ARG A 130 5.85 -5.85 -4.22
C ARG A 130 4.36 -6.05 -4.45
N MET A 131 3.64 -4.98 -4.70
CA MET A 131 2.20 -4.99 -5.01
C MET A 131 1.96 -4.27 -6.33
N CYS A 132 0.96 -4.70 -7.08
CA CYS A 132 0.54 -3.95 -8.27
C CYS A 132 -0.07 -2.61 -7.89
N LEU A 133 0.34 -1.50 -8.52
CA LEU A 133 -0.41 -0.25 -8.43
C LEU A 133 -1.72 -0.37 -9.23
N PRO A 134 -2.82 0.28 -8.83
CA PRO A 134 -4.10 0.17 -9.53
C PRO A 134 -4.03 0.75 -10.94
N THR A 135 -3.08 1.66 -11.17
CA THR A 135 -2.83 2.33 -12.44
C THR A 135 -1.68 1.67 -13.22
N GLY A 136 -1.03 0.66 -12.64
CA GLY A 136 0.07 -0.08 -13.24
C GLY A 136 -0.40 -1.23 -14.12
N VAL A 137 0.32 -1.47 -15.22
CA VAL A 137 0.17 -2.68 -16.03
C VAL A 137 1.12 -3.72 -15.44
N CYS A 138 0.63 -4.57 -14.54
CA CYS A 138 1.50 -5.58 -13.92
C CYS A 138 1.47 -6.91 -14.69
N SER A 139 2.64 -7.49 -14.90
CA SER A 139 2.81 -8.88 -15.36
C SER A 139 2.34 -9.88 -14.29
N LEU A 140 2.26 -11.17 -14.63
CA LEU A 140 1.63 -12.25 -13.86
C LEU A 140 2.11 -12.40 -12.39
N ASP A 141 3.23 -11.79 -12.00
CA ASP A 141 3.84 -11.86 -10.66
C ASP A 141 3.75 -10.53 -9.86
N ALA A 142 2.65 -9.81 -9.99
CA ALA A 142 2.51 -8.47 -9.42
C ALA A 142 2.54 -8.42 -7.88
N ASP A 143 2.12 -9.51 -7.22
CA ASP A 143 2.23 -9.70 -5.78
C ASP A 143 3.40 -10.64 -5.49
N TYR A 144 4.48 -10.10 -4.93
CA TYR A 144 5.64 -10.90 -4.55
C TYR A 144 6.16 -10.45 -3.20
N THR A 145 6.45 -11.42 -2.33
CA THR A 145 6.98 -11.14 -0.99
C THR A 145 8.34 -11.79 -0.84
N TYR A 146 9.33 -11.02 -0.38
CA TYR A 146 10.70 -11.47 -0.17
C TYR A 146 11.12 -11.27 1.29
N ASN A 147 11.66 -12.30 1.92
CA ASN A 147 12.13 -12.26 3.29
C ASN A 147 13.53 -11.63 3.35
N LEU A 148 13.71 -10.59 4.17
CA LEU A 148 14.97 -9.87 4.36
C LEU A 148 15.77 -10.40 5.56
N GLY A 149 15.16 -11.22 6.42
CA GLY A 149 15.80 -11.82 7.58
C GLY A 149 15.43 -11.15 8.90
N SER A 150 15.91 -11.76 9.98
CA SER A 150 15.50 -11.44 11.33
C SER A 150 15.94 -10.05 11.79
N GLY A 151 15.06 -9.40 12.56
CA GLY A 151 15.25 -8.02 12.99
C GLY A 151 14.71 -7.00 12.00
N ILE A 152 14.98 -5.73 12.31
CA ILE A 152 14.62 -4.60 11.47
C ILE A 152 15.70 -4.45 10.40
N VAL A 153 15.36 -4.83 9.18
CA VAL A 153 16.16 -4.60 7.98
C VAL A 153 15.42 -3.58 7.12
N ALA A 154 16.06 -2.43 6.86
CA ALA A 154 15.51 -1.29 6.13
C ALA A 154 16.36 -0.96 4.91
#